data_AF-A0A4Q0Y6N3-F1
#
_entry.id   AF-A0A4Q0Y6N3-F1
#
_cell.length_a   1.000
_cell.length_b   1.000
_cell.length_c   1.000
_cell.angle_alpha   90.00
_cell.angle_beta   90.00
_cell.angle_gamma   90.00
#
_symmetry.space_group_name_H-M   'P 1'
#
loop_
_entity.id
_entity.type
_entity.pdbx_description
1 polymer ?
#
loop_
_entity_poly.entity_id
_entity_poly.type
_entity_poly.pdbx_seq_one_letter_code
_entity_poly.pdbx_strand_id
1 'polypeptide(L)'
;MHKCLIEICQEFETLKGFLKDPTKEDKEKVNRLFYKFMECFPQIKEEKLEYPSEFIEDVKLFNEGLEIVHKKFEDIQIRYLMLSDFYDFVRVTKKYKKM
;
A
#
# COMPACT_ATOMS: atom_id res chain seq x y z
N MET A 1 -10.97 5.59 8.84
CA MET A 1 -9.70 5.07 8.32
C MET A 1 -8.81 4.73 9.49
N HIS A 2 -8.44 3.47 9.62
CA HIS A 2 -7.58 2.96 10.68
C HIS A 2 -6.27 3.75 10.80
N LYS A 3 -5.78 4.04 12.03
CA LYS A 3 -4.61 4.89 12.28
C LYS A 3 -3.38 4.48 11.47
N CYS A 4 -3.12 3.19 11.40
CA CYS A 4 -1.96 2.68 10.68
C CYS A 4 -2.03 2.94 9.15
N LEU A 5 -3.23 2.95 8.54
CA LEU A 5 -3.39 3.36 7.14
C LEU A 5 -3.14 4.87 6.95
N ILE A 6 -3.55 5.70 7.91
CA ILE A 6 -3.31 7.14 7.88
C ILE A 6 -1.80 7.42 7.86
N GLU A 7 -1.04 6.75 8.71
CA GLU A 7 0.42 6.88 8.76
C GLU A 7 1.07 6.44 7.44
N ILE A 8 0.62 5.33 6.84
CA ILE A 8 1.11 4.89 5.52
C ILE A 8 0.87 5.99 4.47
N CYS A 9 -0.32 6.59 4.44
CA CYS A 9 -0.64 7.67 3.50
C CYS A 9 0.22 8.91 3.72
N GLN A 10 0.42 9.33 4.98
CA GLN A 10 1.25 10.48 5.32
C GLN A 10 2.71 10.27 4.92
N GLU A 11 3.26 9.09 5.18
CA GLU A 11 4.62 8.75 4.77
C GLU A 11 4.72 8.63 3.24
N PHE A 12 3.72 8.09 2.56
CA PHE A 12 3.69 7.95 1.11
C PHE A 12 3.66 9.31 0.39
N GLU A 13 2.96 10.32 0.92
CA GLU A 13 2.93 11.68 0.32
C GLU A 13 4.31 12.33 0.14
N THR A 14 5.27 11.92 0.95
CA THR A 14 6.62 12.45 0.88
C THR A 14 7.46 11.77 -0.20
N LEU A 15 7.01 10.63 -0.77
CA LEU A 15 7.60 10.01 -1.94
C LEU A 15 7.14 10.76 -3.20
N LYS A 16 8.03 11.59 -3.76
CA LYS A 16 7.77 12.33 -5.00
C LYS A 16 8.72 11.88 -6.10
N GLY A 17 8.18 11.60 -7.29
CA GLY A 17 9.00 11.31 -8.46
C GLY A 17 9.62 9.90 -8.50
N PHE A 18 9.12 8.96 -7.69
CA PHE A 18 9.62 7.58 -7.62
C PHE A 18 9.78 6.91 -8.98
N LEU A 19 8.84 7.13 -9.91
CA LEU A 19 8.86 6.51 -11.24
C LEU A 19 9.91 7.09 -12.21
N LYS A 20 10.61 8.18 -11.86
CA LYS A 20 11.60 8.82 -12.73
C LYS A 20 13.03 8.33 -12.45
N ASP A 21 13.48 8.50 -11.21
CA ASP A 21 14.81 8.08 -10.77
C ASP A 21 14.80 7.77 -9.27
N PRO A 22 14.35 6.57 -8.87
CA PRO A 22 14.17 6.24 -7.46
C PRO A 22 15.53 6.03 -6.78
N THR A 23 15.79 6.81 -5.73
CA THR A 23 16.97 6.63 -4.89
C THR A 23 16.89 5.33 -4.10
N LYS A 24 18.02 4.91 -3.50
CA LYS A 24 18.03 3.76 -2.59
C LYS A 24 17.07 3.96 -1.41
N GLU A 25 17.05 5.17 -0.85
CA GLU A 25 16.17 5.53 0.27
C GLU A 25 14.69 5.46 -0.13
N ASP A 26 14.35 5.90 -1.34
CA ASP A 26 12.98 5.79 -1.85
C ASP A 26 12.52 4.33 -1.95
N LYS A 27 13.39 3.44 -2.45
CA LYS A 27 13.11 2.00 -2.55
C LYS A 27 12.95 1.36 -1.18
N GLU A 28 13.84 1.69 -0.24
CA GLU A 28 13.75 1.21 1.15
C GLU A 28 12.44 1.67 1.82
N LYS A 29 12.03 2.92 1.55
CA LYS A 29 10.78 3.48 2.05
C LYS A 29 9.56 2.81 1.45
N VAL A 30 9.51 2.61 0.13
CA VAL A 30 8.43 1.87 -0.53
C VAL A 30 8.32 0.46 0.04
N ASN A 31 9.44 -0.23 0.22
CA ASN A 31 9.47 -1.55 0.85
C ASN A 31 8.87 -1.54 2.26
N ARG A 32 9.32 -0.61 3.11
CA ARG A 32 8.80 -0.47 4.47
C ARG A 32 7.30 -0.22 4.48
N LEU A 33 6.82 0.71 3.66
CA LEU A 33 5.41 1.05 3.56
C LEU A 33 4.56 -0.11 3.05
N PHE A 34 5.07 -0.86 2.08
CA PHE A 34 4.41 -2.03 1.53
C PHE A 34 4.23 -3.12 2.60
N TYR A 35 5.28 -3.49 3.33
CA TYR A 35 5.15 -4.50 4.39
C TYR A 35 4.25 -4.01 5.54
N LYS A 36 4.35 -2.73 5.91
CA LYS A 36 3.45 -2.11 6.89
C LYS A 36 2.00 -2.20 6.42
N PHE A 37 1.73 -1.98 5.13
CA PHE A 37 0.40 -2.14 4.55
C PHE A 37 -0.09 -3.59 4.60
N MET A 38 0.76 -4.55 4.21
CA MET A 38 0.44 -5.98 4.22
C MET A 38 0.11 -6.53 5.62
N GLU A 39 0.75 -6.00 6.66
CA GLU A 39 0.47 -6.33 8.06
C GLU A 39 -0.80 -5.64 8.58
N CYS A 40 -1.01 -4.40 8.17
CA CYS A 40 -2.04 -3.51 8.70
C CYS A 40 -3.41 -3.74 8.08
N PHE A 41 -3.48 -3.88 6.76
CA PHE A 41 -4.73 -3.98 6.01
C PHE A 41 -5.61 -5.19 6.43
N PRO A 42 -5.06 -6.38 6.75
CA PRO A 42 -5.86 -7.51 7.26
C PRO A 42 -6.53 -7.26 8.62
N GLN A 43 -5.96 -6.39 9.45
CA GLN A 43 -6.49 -6.11 10.79
C GLN A 43 -7.73 -5.20 10.77
N ILE A 44 -7.99 -4.58 9.62
CA ILE A 44 -9.10 -3.67 9.41
C ILE A 44 -10.34 -4.51 9.13
N LYS A 45 -11.35 -4.36 9.99
CA LYS A 45 -12.60 -5.14 9.93
C LYS A 45 -13.53 -4.61 8.82
N GLU A 46 -14.59 -3.90 9.18
CA GLU A 46 -15.64 -3.49 8.25
C GLU A 46 -15.17 -2.48 7.20
N GLU A 47 -14.19 -1.62 7.51
CA GLU A 47 -13.66 -0.66 6.51
C GLU A 47 -13.01 -1.38 5.30
N LYS A 48 -12.59 -2.65 5.45
CA LYS A 48 -11.97 -3.42 4.37
C LYS A 48 -12.94 -3.70 3.21
N LEU A 49 -14.23 -3.82 3.51
CA LEU A 49 -15.29 -4.14 2.53
C LEU A 49 -15.56 -3.02 1.53
N GLU A 50 -15.08 -1.82 1.84
CA GLU A 50 -15.24 -0.66 0.97
C GLU A 50 -14.08 -0.48 -0.01
N TYR A 51 -13.02 -1.29 0.08
CA TYR A 51 -11.89 -1.26 -0.86
C TYR A 51 -12.15 -2.20 -2.05
N PRO A 52 -11.52 -1.96 -3.22
CA PRO A 52 -11.67 -2.85 -4.36
C PRO A 52 -11.25 -4.29 -4.01
N SER A 53 -12.01 -5.27 -4.52
CA SER A 53 -11.78 -6.70 -4.22
C SER A 53 -10.38 -7.17 -4.59
N GLU A 54 -9.78 -6.58 -5.63
CA GLU A 54 -8.41 -6.87 -6.04
C GLU A 54 -7.38 -6.61 -4.93
N PHE A 55 -7.52 -5.51 -4.18
CA PHE A 55 -6.64 -5.23 -3.03
C PHE A 55 -6.81 -6.26 -1.91
N ILE A 56 -8.07 -6.62 -1.65
CA ILE A 56 -8.42 -7.59 -0.62
C ILE A 56 -7.80 -8.95 -0.94
N GLU A 57 -7.89 -9.35 -2.21
CA GLU A 57 -7.37 -10.61 -2.72
C GLU A 57 -5.83 -10.61 -2.78
N ASP A 58 -5.18 -9.59 -3.34
CA ASP A 58 -3.73 -9.49 -3.39
C ASP A 58 -3.10 -9.56 -1.98
N VAL A 59 -3.65 -8.83 -1.01
CA VAL A 59 -3.17 -8.86 0.39
C VAL A 59 -3.39 -10.22 1.03
N LYS A 60 -4.53 -10.87 0.73
CA LYS A 60 -4.83 -12.21 1.25
C LYS A 60 -3.83 -13.23 0.70
N LEU A 61 -3.68 -13.31 -0.63
CA LEU A 61 -2.80 -14.28 -1.29
C LEU A 61 -1.33 -14.06 -0.91
N PHE A 62 -0.91 -12.81 -0.74
CA PHE A 62 0.43 -12.49 -0.25
C PHE A 62 0.67 -13.05 1.17
N ASN A 63 -0.27 -12.82 2.09
CA ASN A 63 -0.16 -13.30 3.47
C ASN A 63 -0.34 -14.83 3.61
N GLU A 64 -1.04 -15.47 2.67
CA GLU A 64 -1.12 -16.93 2.56
C GLU A 64 0.17 -17.56 2.01
N GLY A 65 1.15 -16.75 1.57
CA GLY A 65 2.45 -17.22 1.11
C GLY A 65 2.43 -17.73 -0.34
N LEU A 66 1.45 -17.32 -1.16
CA LEU A 66 1.36 -17.78 -2.53
C LEU A 66 2.54 -17.25 -3.37
N GLU A 67 3.40 -18.16 -3.84
CA GLU A 67 4.68 -17.84 -4.48
C GLU A 67 4.55 -16.89 -5.67
N ILE A 68 3.52 -17.05 -6.51
CA ILE A 68 3.32 -16.19 -7.68
C ILE A 68 3.05 -14.73 -7.30
N VAL A 69 2.36 -14.50 -6.18
CA VAL A 69 2.05 -13.17 -5.68
C VAL A 69 3.29 -12.57 -5.00
N HIS A 70 4.08 -13.37 -4.29
CA HIS A 70 5.38 -12.93 -3.79
C HIS A 70 6.31 -12.51 -4.93
N LYS A 71 6.42 -13.29 -6.01
CA LYS A 71 7.20 -12.95 -7.21
C LYS A 71 6.72 -11.66 -7.88
N LYS A 72 5.39 -11.47 -8.02
CA LYS A 72 4.80 -10.21 -8.51
C LYS A 72 5.29 -9.03 -7.68
N PHE A 73 5.33 -9.18 -6.36
CA PHE A 73 5.78 -8.14 -5.44
C PHE A 73 7.30 -8.15 -5.21
N GLU A 74 8.13 -8.91 -5.92
CA GLU A 74 9.60 -8.70 -5.88
C GLU A 74 9.98 -7.39 -6.59
N ASP A 75 9.16 -6.97 -7.55
CA ASP A 75 9.34 -5.69 -8.24
C ASP A 75 8.90 -4.51 -7.33
N ILE A 76 9.87 -3.65 -7.02
CA ILE A 76 9.65 -2.45 -6.21
C ILE A 76 8.66 -1.46 -6.84
N GLN A 77 8.59 -1.41 -8.18
CA GLN A 77 7.65 -0.56 -8.89
C GLN A 77 6.22 -1.05 -8.69
N ILE A 78 6.00 -2.37 -8.68
CA ILE A 78 4.69 -2.96 -8.40
C ILE A 78 4.24 -2.64 -6.97
N ARG A 79 5.15 -2.71 -5.98
CA ARG A 79 4.87 -2.27 -4.60
C ARG A 79 4.47 -0.79 -4.55
N TYR A 80 5.20 0.06 -5.28
CA TYR A 80 4.90 1.48 -5.36
C TYR A 80 3.52 1.74 -6.00
N LEU A 81 3.21 1.09 -7.12
CA LEU A 81 1.94 1.26 -7.83
C LEU A 81 0.76 0.85 -6.95
N MET A 82 0.86 -0.29 -6.24
CA MET A 82 -0.17 -0.72 -5.30
C MET A 82 -0.42 0.33 -4.20
N LEU A 83 0.65 0.88 -3.61
CA LEU A 83 0.53 1.93 -2.60
C LEU A 83 -0.03 3.24 -3.18
N SER A 84 0.31 3.56 -4.43
CA SER A 84 -0.22 4.72 -5.16
C SER A 84 -1.71 4.59 -5.40
N ASP A 85 -2.16 3.44 -5.92
CA ASP A 85 -3.56 3.16 -6.19
C ASP A 85 -4.37 3.18 -4.89
N PHE A 86 -3.82 2.61 -3.80
CA PHE A 86 -4.42 2.71 -2.48
C PHE A 86 -4.53 4.16 -2.00
N TYR A 87 -3.45 4.95 -2.10
CA TYR A 87 -3.43 6.35 -1.68
C TYR A 87 -4.43 7.20 -2.48
N ASP A 88 -4.48 7.01 -3.80
CA ASP A 88 -5.42 7.71 -4.67
C ASP A 88 -6.86 7.32 -4.36
N PHE A 89 -7.13 6.04 -4.10
CA PHE A 89 -8.45 5.56 -3.68
C PHE A 89 -8.93 6.28 -2.42
N VAL A 90 -8.14 6.25 -1.33
CA VAL A 90 -8.55 6.85 -0.05
C VAL A 90 -8.68 8.38 -0.13
N ARG A 91 -7.93 9.02 -1.03
CA ARG A 91 -8.04 10.45 -1.31
C ARG A 91 -9.32 10.78 -2.07
N VAL A 92 -9.64 10.03 -3.13
CA VAL A 92 -10.85 10.22 -3.95
C VAL A 92 -12.11 9.95 -3.13
N THR A 93 -12.13 8.90 -2.31
CA THR A 93 -13.27 8.58 -1.44
C THR A 93 -13.38 9.50 -0.22
N LYS A 94 -12.53 10.54 -0.11
CA LYS A 94 -12.45 11.47 1.04
C LYS A 94 -12.30 10.79 2.41
N LYS A 95 -11.82 9.54 2.42
CA LYS A 95 -11.55 8.76 3.65
C LYS A 95 -10.27 9.23 4.33
N TYR A 96 -9.34 9.73 3.53
CA TYR A 96 -8.15 10.38 4.01
C TYR A 96 -8.41 11.88 4.20
N LYS A 97 -8.53 12.31 5.47
CA LYS A 97 -8.47 13.72 5.86
C LYS A 97 -7.10 13.98 6.47
N LYS A 98 -6.32 14.83 5.81
CA LYS A 98 -5.05 15.31 6.34
C LYS A 98 -5.35 16.08 7.63
N MET A 99 -4.98 15.49 8.77
CA MET A 99 -5.07 16.14 10.08
C MET A 99 -4.01 17.23 10.18
#